data_AF-A0A7S1YKZ9-F1
#
_entry.id   AF-A0A7S1YKZ9-F1
#
_cell.length_a   1.000
_cell.length_b   1.000
_cell.length_c   1.000
_cell.angle_alpha   90.00
_cell.angle_beta   90.00
_cell.angle_gamma   90.00
#
_symmetry.space_group_name_H-M   'P 1'
#
loop_
_entity.id
_entity.type
_entity.pdbx_description
1 polymer ?
#
loop_
_entity_poly.entity_id
_entity_poly.type
_entity_poly.pdbx_seq_one_letter_code
_entity_poly.pdbx_strand_id
1 'polypeptide(L)'
;EMDLSVSLFEVQVTLGQSLHNAIAQIKASEMRYFYGVFYFPMHEEIMTAAFNGGVMGNQDFVWTFSDGLAEIRSGGYTTELDSPLAKTVNGIGILTMDIPPNELYNEAVDAFHEDVELQEYFRSRVTDPDLLDGFDMTGTFPLFFALLHYDAVMSLGLAACEAETALFDAKEFYETLKHLDFEGASGRVQFDNNTGTRSAGIRFGIYNIVANNVPNEEGLITFTSTLSTTVDFARVHNEVLELEPFIFNPGTSEVPISLPEITMQENKLASGTQIVAWTVSGFIILWSLWWAWW
;
A
#
# COMPACT_ATOMS: atom_id res chain seq x y z
N GLU A 1 -10.10 -22.28 10.43
CA GLU A 1 -9.72 -20.86 10.47
C GLU A 1 -8.22 -20.80 10.66
N MET A 2 -7.49 -20.06 9.83
CA MET A 2 -6.10 -19.71 10.12
C MET A 2 -6.14 -18.50 11.05
N ASP A 3 -5.62 -18.66 12.26
CA ASP A 3 -5.33 -17.51 13.13
C ASP A 3 -4.16 -16.74 12.52
N LEU A 4 -4.50 -15.64 11.85
CA LEU A 4 -3.52 -14.74 11.25
C LEU A 4 -3.02 -13.79 12.34
N SER A 5 -1.90 -14.14 12.98
CA SER A 5 -1.26 -13.27 13.97
C SER A 5 -0.47 -12.18 13.25
N VAL A 6 -1.05 -10.99 13.12
CA VAL A 6 -0.33 -9.80 12.64
C VAL A 6 0.52 -9.27 13.80
N SER A 7 1.85 -9.39 13.68
CA SER A 7 2.79 -8.75 14.60
C SER A 7 3.32 -7.49 13.96
N LEU A 8 3.01 -6.34 14.55
CA LEU A 8 3.54 -5.05 14.12
C LEU A 8 4.95 -4.88 14.71
N PHE A 9 5.96 -4.91 13.84
CA PHE A 9 7.32 -4.54 14.19
C PHE A 9 7.62 -3.15 13.64
N GLU A 10 7.66 -2.16 14.52
CA GLU A 10 7.99 -0.80 14.13
C GLU A 10 9.51 -0.62 14.12
N VAL A 11 10.07 -0.40 12.93
CA VAL A 11 11.46 0.02 12.76
C VAL A 11 11.46 1.52 12.48
N GLN A 12 11.61 2.33 13.53
CA GLN A 12 11.70 3.78 13.38
C GLN A 12 13.08 4.19 12.86
N VAL A 13 13.14 4.67 11.62
CA VAL A 13 14.33 5.33 11.08
C VAL A 13 14.30 6.78 11.55
N THR A 14 14.91 7.06 12.71
CA THR A 14 15.11 8.44 13.17
C THR A 14 16.30 9.08 12.47
N LEU A 15 16.25 10.40 12.28
CA LEU A 15 17.40 11.24 11.88
C LEU A 15 18.56 11.05 12.88
N GLY A 16 19.42 10.07 12.65
CA GLY A 16 20.54 9.70 13.52
C GLY A 16 20.85 8.20 13.58
N GLN A 17 19.86 7.31 13.38
CA GLN A 17 20.15 5.91 13.08
C GLN A 17 20.52 5.78 11.61
N SER A 18 21.61 5.08 11.30
CA SER A 18 21.95 4.80 9.91
C SER A 18 20.87 3.89 9.31
N LEU A 19 20.32 4.27 8.16
CA LEU A 19 19.45 3.44 7.32
C LEU A 19 19.97 2.00 7.20
N HIS A 20 21.29 1.83 7.15
CA HIS A 20 21.98 0.55 7.19
C HIS A 20 21.60 -0.35 8.39
N ASN A 21 21.49 0.21 9.60
CA ASN A 21 21.09 -0.54 10.80
C ASN A 21 19.63 -1.01 10.71
N ALA A 22 18.74 -0.17 10.19
CA ALA A 22 17.33 -0.53 9.99
C ALA A 22 17.21 -1.68 8.97
N ILE A 23 17.92 -1.59 7.85
CA ILE A 23 17.97 -2.66 6.85
C ILE A 23 18.57 -3.96 7.43
N ALA A 24 19.59 -3.86 8.28
CA ALA A 24 20.14 -5.02 8.97
C ALA A 24 19.14 -5.67 9.93
N GLN A 25 18.32 -4.88 10.65
CA GLN A 25 17.26 -5.40 11.51
C GLN A 25 16.15 -6.08 10.71
N ILE A 26 15.72 -5.46 9.60
CA ILE A 26 14.75 -6.05 8.66
C ILE A 26 15.26 -7.42 8.19
N LYS A 27 16.52 -7.49 7.76
CA LYS A 27 17.15 -8.74 7.33
C LYS A 27 17.21 -9.79 8.45
N ALA A 28 17.54 -9.37 9.67
CA ALA A 28 17.63 -10.26 10.83
C ALA A 28 16.27 -10.75 11.33
N SER A 29 15.18 -10.07 10.98
CA SER A 29 13.82 -10.46 11.38
C SER A 29 13.30 -11.70 10.68
N GLU A 30 13.89 -12.08 9.54
CA GLU A 30 13.44 -13.16 8.64
C GLU A 30 12.00 -12.99 8.11
N MET A 31 11.33 -11.87 8.43
CA MET A 31 10.03 -11.53 7.90
C MET A 31 10.13 -11.21 6.41
N ARG A 32 9.06 -11.51 5.68
CA ARG A 32 9.03 -11.38 4.22
C ARG A 32 8.04 -10.35 3.71
N TYR A 33 7.11 -9.91 4.55
CA TYR A 33 6.07 -8.95 4.19
C TYR A 33 6.28 -7.66 4.97
N PHE A 34 6.46 -6.56 4.26
CA PHE A 34 6.74 -5.26 4.86
C PHE A 34 5.75 -4.22 4.38
N TYR A 35 5.30 -3.38 5.33
CA TYR A 35 4.57 -2.16 5.03
C TYR A 35 5.46 -0.95 5.34
N GLY A 36 5.83 -0.21 4.30
CA GLY A 36 6.70 0.96 4.40
C GLY A 36 5.90 2.27 4.38
N VAL A 37 6.20 3.16 5.33
CA VAL A 37 5.66 4.51 5.37
C VAL A 37 6.83 5.50 5.31
N PHE A 38 6.99 6.15 4.15
CA PHE A 38 7.98 7.21 3.98
C PHE A 38 7.54 8.19 2.88
N TYR A 39 8.16 9.37 2.89
CA TYR A 39 7.89 10.42 1.92
C TYR A 39 8.60 10.16 0.59
N PHE A 40 7.97 10.57 -0.52
CA PHE A 40 8.51 10.42 -1.86
C PHE A 40 9.97 10.87 -2.00
N PRO A 41 10.43 12.03 -1.48
CA PRO A 41 11.82 12.46 -1.67
C PRO A 41 12.89 11.51 -1.09
N MET A 42 12.50 10.60 -0.18
CA MET A 42 13.41 9.64 0.45
C MET A 42 13.36 8.25 -0.19
N HIS A 43 12.45 8.02 -1.14
CA HIS A 43 12.18 6.68 -1.66
C HIS A 43 13.40 6.06 -2.32
N GLU A 44 14.13 6.83 -3.13
CA GLU A 44 15.29 6.31 -3.85
C GLU A 44 16.40 5.83 -2.90
N GLU A 45 16.71 6.64 -1.88
CA GLU A 45 17.72 6.30 -0.88
C GLU A 45 17.33 5.04 -0.10
N ILE A 46 16.08 4.97 0.37
CA ILE A 46 15.57 3.85 1.16
C ILE A 46 15.53 2.57 0.33
N MET A 47 14.95 2.63 -0.88
CA MET A 47 14.81 1.46 -1.75
C MET A 47 16.18 0.98 -2.24
N THR A 48 17.09 1.88 -2.58
CA THR A 48 18.47 1.51 -2.95
C THR A 48 19.21 0.87 -1.78
N ALA A 49 19.07 1.39 -0.55
CA ALA A 49 19.67 0.77 0.62
C ALA A 49 19.08 -0.61 0.92
N ALA A 50 17.76 -0.77 0.77
CA ALA A 50 17.06 -2.04 0.93
C ALA A 50 17.50 -3.07 -0.12
N PHE A 51 17.65 -2.65 -1.38
CA PHE A 51 18.22 -3.46 -2.45
C PHE A 51 19.64 -3.93 -2.12
N ASN A 52 20.51 -3.00 -1.72
CA ASN A 52 21.90 -3.29 -1.37
C ASN A 52 22.00 -4.20 -0.13
N GLY A 53 21.05 -4.11 0.81
CA GLY A 53 20.93 -5.02 1.95
C GLY A 53 20.40 -6.41 1.58
N GLY A 54 19.84 -6.57 0.37
CA GLY A 54 19.22 -7.79 -0.12
C GLY A 54 17.85 -8.05 0.49
N VAL A 55 17.15 -7.01 0.97
CA VAL A 55 15.81 -7.13 1.57
C VAL A 55 14.70 -6.60 0.66
N MET A 56 15.03 -6.23 -0.58
CA MET A 56 14.08 -5.74 -1.59
C MET A 56 14.60 -6.04 -3.00
N GLY A 57 13.70 -6.11 -3.98
CA GLY A 57 14.04 -6.34 -5.39
C GLY A 57 14.41 -7.79 -5.72
N ASN A 58 13.91 -8.74 -4.93
CA ASN A 58 14.03 -10.18 -5.15
C ASN A 58 12.70 -10.87 -4.81
N GLN A 59 12.64 -12.19 -5.01
CA GLN A 59 11.43 -12.99 -4.80
C GLN A 59 11.09 -13.29 -3.32
N ASP A 60 12.02 -13.04 -2.41
CA ASP A 60 11.88 -13.45 -1.01
C ASP A 60 11.14 -12.40 -0.18
N PHE A 61 11.07 -11.15 -0.65
CA PHE A 61 10.51 -10.01 0.09
C PHE A 61 9.42 -9.30 -0.70
N VAL A 62 8.26 -9.14 -0.06
CA VAL A 62 7.09 -8.40 -0.53
C VAL A 62 7.01 -7.08 0.20
N TRP A 63 6.94 -5.99 -0.57
CA TRP A 63 6.83 -4.64 -0.05
C TRP A 63 5.54 -3.99 -0.50
N THR A 64 4.78 -3.47 0.45
CA THR A 64 3.67 -2.57 0.23
C THR A 64 3.98 -1.22 0.86
N PHE A 65 3.64 -0.13 0.20
CA PHE A 65 3.89 1.22 0.69
C PHE A 65 2.61 2.01 0.89
N SER A 66 2.67 3.05 1.70
CA SER A 66 1.63 4.08 1.80
C SER A 66 1.51 4.91 0.50
N ASP A 67 0.49 5.76 0.46
CA ASP A 67 0.24 6.73 -0.61
C ASP A 67 1.35 7.76 -0.82
N GLY A 68 2.32 7.85 0.09
CA GLY A 68 3.56 8.64 -0.08
C GLY A 68 4.36 8.34 -1.36
N LEU A 69 4.05 7.26 -2.10
CA LEU A 69 4.59 6.94 -3.42
C LEU A 69 3.60 7.17 -4.58
N ALA A 70 2.64 8.07 -4.41
CA ALA A 70 1.61 8.36 -5.40
C ALA A 70 2.17 8.73 -6.79
N GLU A 71 3.36 9.34 -6.87
CA GLU A 71 4.00 9.70 -8.15
C GLU A 71 4.39 8.46 -8.99
N ILE A 72 4.82 7.37 -8.32
CA ILE A 72 5.07 6.08 -8.99
C ILE A 72 3.77 5.53 -9.53
N ARG A 73 2.70 5.60 -8.72
CA ARG A 73 1.37 5.13 -9.09
C ARG A 73 0.79 5.89 -10.28
N SER A 74 1.05 7.19 -10.40
CA SER A 74 0.54 8.02 -11.52
C SER A 74 1.22 7.73 -12.86
N GLY A 75 2.20 6.82 -12.92
CA GLY A 75 2.81 6.35 -14.17
C GLY A 75 3.85 7.29 -14.78
N GLY A 76 4.19 8.39 -14.09
CA GLY A 76 5.22 9.34 -14.52
C GLY A 76 6.65 8.94 -14.13
N TYR A 77 6.80 7.92 -13.28
CA TYR A 77 8.11 7.49 -12.78
C TYR A 77 8.86 6.64 -13.82
N THR A 78 10.12 6.99 -14.07
CA THR A 78 11.00 6.28 -15.00
C THR A 78 12.39 6.08 -14.40
N THR A 79 13.09 5.03 -14.82
CA THR A 79 14.47 4.75 -14.38
C THR A 79 15.19 3.87 -15.41
N GLU A 80 16.50 3.70 -15.27
CA GLU A 80 17.28 2.77 -16.10
C GLU A 80 16.91 1.31 -15.80
N LEU A 81 16.76 0.46 -16.84
CA LEU A 81 16.31 -0.93 -16.74
C LEU A 81 17.07 -1.78 -15.70
N ASP A 82 18.39 -1.61 -15.61
CA ASP A 82 19.24 -2.41 -14.73
C ASP A 82 19.52 -1.77 -13.37
N SER A 83 18.95 -0.59 -13.10
CA SER A 83 19.14 0.14 -11.85
C SER A 83 18.60 -0.63 -10.64
N PRO A 84 19.15 -0.41 -9.43
CA PRO A 84 18.54 -0.87 -8.19
C PRO A 84 17.06 -0.49 -8.09
N LEU A 85 16.73 0.75 -8.49
CA LEU A 85 15.37 1.28 -8.45
C LEU A 85 14.42 0.49 -9.34
N ALA A 86 14.82 0.15 -10.57
CA ALA A 86 14.03 -0.71 -11.46
C ALA A 86 13.62 -2.02 -10.80
N LYS A 87 14.60 -2.67 -10.16
CA LYS A 87 14.41 -3.95 -9.49
C LYS A 87 13.56 -3.81 -8.24
N THR A 88 13.72 -2.74 -7.47
CA THR A 88 12.94 -2.55 -6.25
C THR A 88 11.53 -2.08 -6.49
N VAL A 89 11.28 -1.24 -7.49
CA VAL A 89 9.93 -0.73 -7.79
C VAL A 89 9.08 -1.81 -8.45
N ASN A 90 9.69 -2.73 -9.20
CA ASN A 90 8.95 -3.82 -9.83
C ASN A 90 8.38 -4.80 -8.79
N GLY A 91 7.06 -4.94 -8.80
CA GLY A 91 6.30 -5.87 -7.97
C GLY A 91 5.96 -5.37 -6.57
N ILE A 92 6.00 -4.05 -6.33
CA ILE A 92 5.56 -3.46 -5.06
C ILE A 92 4.05 -3.21 -5.06
N GLY A 93 3.49 -3.11 -3.86
CA GLY A 93 2.12 -2.64 -3.64
C GLY A 93 2.12 -1.19 -3.18
N ILE A 94 1.12 -0.41 -3.57
CA ILE A 94 0.82 0.89 -2.98
C ILE A 94 -0.59 0.83 -2.43
N LEU A 95 -0.71 0.87 -1.11
CA LEU A 95 -1.97 0.97 -0.40
C LEU A 95 -2.38 2.44 -0.34
N THR A 96 -3.49 2.79 -0.99
CA THR A 96 -4.04 4.14 -0.99
C THR A 96 -5.57 4.11 -1.05
N MET A 97 -6.20 5.26 -0.92
CA MET A 97 -7.65 5.37 -1.12
C MET A 97 -7.99 5.03 -2.56
N ASP A 98 -9.04 4.24 -2.74
CA ASP A 98 -9.64 3.92 -4.02
C ASP A 98 -11.01 4.59 -4.10
N ILE A 99 -11.08 5.70 -4.82
CA ILE A 99 -12.32 6.43 -5.04
C ILE A 99 -12.66 6.26 -6.51
N PRO A 100 -13.74 5.53 -6.84
CA PRO A 100 -14.14 5.35 -8.22
C PRO A 100 -14.48 6.72 -8.83
N PRO A 101 -14.18 6.94 -10.12
CA PRO A 101 -14.62 8.14 -10.82
C PRO A 101 -16.14 8.31 -10.71
N ASN A 102 -16.58 9.56 -10.59
CA ASN A 102 -18.00 9.89 -10.57
C ASN A 102 -18.36 10.60 -11.89
N GLU A 103 -19.16 9.92 -12.72
CA GLU A 103 -19.53 10.42 -14.04
C GLU A 103 -20.25 11.77 -13.97
N LEU A 104 -21.17 11.96 -13.02
CA LEU A 104 -21.89 13.23 -12.86
C LEU A 104 -20.97 14.37 -12.43
N TYR A 105 -20.00 14.09 -11.55
CA TYR A 105 -19.00 15.09 -11.19
C TYR A 105 -18.12 15.45 -12.39
N ASN A 106 -17.66 14.45 -13.14
CA ASN A 106 -16.84 14.66 -14.33
C ASN A 106 -17.62 15.46 -15.40
N GLU A 107 -18.89 15.10 -15.66
CA GLU A 107 -19.77 15.85 -16.56
C GLU A 107 -19.95 17.32 -16.12
N ALA A 108 -20.10 17.57 -14.82
CA ALA A 108 -20.22 18.93 -14.29
C ALA A 108 -18.92 19.73 -14.43
N VAL A 109 -17.77 19.09 -14.21
CA VAL A 109 -16.45 19.70 -14.40
C VAL A 109 -16.21 19.98 -15.89
N ASP A 110 -16.53 19.03 -16.77
CA ASP A 110 -16.42 19.21 -18.22
C ASP A 110 -17.33 20.33 -18.71
N ALA A 111 -18.57 20.40 -18.23
CA ALA A 111 -19.48 21.50 -18.54
C ALA A 111 -18.92 22.87 -18.07
N PHE A 112 -18.27 22.93 -16.90
CA PHE A 112 -17.58 24.13 -16.45
C PHE A 112 -16.37 24.48 -17.33
N HIS A 113 -15.60 23.48 -17.77
CA HIS A 113 -14.46 23.66 -18.67
C HIS A 113 -14.86 24.16 -20.08
N GLU A 114 -16.06 23.80 -20.55
CA GLU A 114 -16.59 24.23 -21.84
C GLU A 114 -17.28 25.60 -21.78
N ASP A 115 -17.72 26.05 -20.61
CA ASP A 115 -18.43 27.32 -20.42
C ASP A 115 -17.49 28.48 -20.05
N VAL A 116 -17.03 29.20 -21.07
CA VAL A 116 -16.17 30.38 -20.92
C VAL A 116 -16.83 31.49 -20.08
N GLU A 117 -18.14 31.68 -20.21
CA GLU A 117 -18.85 32.74 -19.46
C GLU A 117 -18.86 32.39 -17.96
N LEU A 118 -19.11 31.12 -17.62
CA LEU A 118 -19.06 30.66 -16.24
C LEU A 118 -17.65 30.73 -15.64
N GLN A 119 -16.62 30.45 -16.44
CA GLN A 119 -15.22 30.63 -16.03
C GLN A 119 -14.88 32.10 -15.78
N GLU A 120 -15.26 33.00 -16.68
CA GLU A 120 -15.08 34.45 -16.50
C GLU A 120 -15.84 34.95 -15.28
N TYR A 121 -17.07 34.46 -15.08
CA TYR A 121 -17.85 34.74 -13.88
C TYR A 121 -17.12 34.29 -12.62
N PHE A 122 -16.62 33.05 -12.57
CA PHE A 122 -15.86 32.55 -11.44
C PHE A 122 -14.61 33.40 -11.17
N ARG A 123 -13.82 33.71 -12.20
CA ARG A 123 -12.64 34.58 -12.10
C ARG A 123 -12.99 35.95 -11.51
N SER A 124 -14.13 36.52 -11.89
CA SER A 124 -14.59 37.82 -11.37
C SER A 124 -14.94 37.83 -9.87
N ARG A 125 -15.13 36.64 -9.26
CA ARG A 125 -15.48 36.50 -7.84
C ARG A 125 -14.28 36.21 -6.94
N VAL A 126 -13.16 35.80 -7.50
CA VAL A 126 -11.94 35.57 -6.72
C VAL A 126 -11.35 36.92 -6.32
N THR A 127 -11.24 37.14 -5.00
CA THR A 127 -10.84 38.44 -4.44
C THR A 127 -9.36 38.74 -4.66
N ASP A 128 -8.57 37.70 -4.86
CA ASP A 128 -7.13 37.76 -5.14
C ASP A 128 -6.84 37.02 -6.46
N PRO A 129 -6.76 37.75 -7.59
CA PRO A 129 -6.53 37.15 -8.90
C PRO A 129 -5.24 36.34 -9.00
N ASP A 130 -4.24 36.64 -8.18
CA ASP A 130 -2.94 35.95 -8.17
C ASP A 130 -3.11 34.48 -7.71
N LEU A 131 -4.19 34.15 -6.98
CA LEU A 131 -4.55 32.76 -6.64
C LEU A 131 -4.91 31.92 -7.88
N LEU A 132 -5.25 32.57 -8.98
CA LEU A 132 -5.58 31.91 -10.25
C LEU A 132 -4.40 31.88 -11.22
N ASP A 133 -3.26 32.49 -10.87
CA ASP A 133 -2.06 32.44 -11.68
C ASP A 133 -1.53 30.99 -11.73
N GLY A 134 -1.52 30.42 -12.93
CA GLY A 134 -1.15 29.02 -13.14
C GLY A 134 -2.27 28.01 -12.86
N PHE A 135 -3.47 28.46 -12.48
CA PHE A 135 -4.63 27.57 -12.39
C PHE A 135 -5.19 27.28 -13.78
N ASP A 136 -4.99 26.05 -14.24
CA ASP A 136 -5.54 25.56 -15.50
C ASP A 136 -6.99 25.12 -15.32
N MET A 137 -7.93 25.99 -15.70
CA MET A 137 -9.37 25.69 -15.74
C MET A 137 -9.77 24.83 -16.94
N THR A 138 -8.81 24.35 -17.73
CA THR A 138 -9.04 23.48 -18.89
C THR A 138 -8.43 22.09 -18.70
N GLY A 139 -7.66 21.90 -17.62
CA GLY A 139 -6.97 20.67 -17.31
C GLY A 139 -7.92 19.59 -16.78
N THR A 140 -8.03 18.48 -17.49
CA THR A 140 -8.74 17.28 -17.03
C THR A 140 -7.81 16.44 -16.13
N PHE A 141 -7.60 16.89 -14.90
CA PHE A 141 -6.99 16.05 -13.87
C PHE A 141 -8.04 15.67 -12.83
N PRO A 142 -8.76 14.55 -13.01
CA PRO A 142 -9.57 13.98 -11.94
C PRO A 142 -8.61 13.35 -10.91
N LEU A 143 -7.99 14.20 -10.10
CA LEU A 143 -7.39 13.74 -8.85
C LEU A 143 -8.57 13.37 -7.95
N PHE A 144 -8.59 12.14 -7.45
CA PHE A 144 -9.59 11.67 -6.48
C PHE A 144 -9.72 12.60 -5.25
N PHE A 145 -8.66 13.36 -4.94
CA PHE A 145 -8.71 14.42 -3.95
C PHE A 145 -9.74 15.51 -4.30
N ALA A 146 -9.96 15.86 -5.56
CA ALA A 146 -10.94 16.86 -5.97
C ALA A 146 -12.37 16.45 -5.55
N LEU A 147 -12.71 15.16 -5.68
CA LEU A 147 -13.98 14.60 -5.20
C LEU A 147 -14.11 14.75 -3.67
N LEU A 148 -13.04 14.46 -2.92
CA LEU A 148 -13.02 14.63 -1.46
C LEU A 148 -13.14 16.10 -1.04
N HIS A 149 -12.48 17.02 -1.74
CA HIS A 149 -12.58 18.45 -1.46
C HIS A 149 -13.99 18.96 -1.75
N TYR A 150 -14.60 18.53 -2.86
CA TYR A 150 -15.99 18.85 -3.16
C TYR A 150 -16.92 18.40 -2.03
N ASP A 151 -16.80 17.16 -1.58
CA ASP A 151 -17.62 16.62 -0.49
C ASP A 151 -17.36 17.32 0.85
N ALA A 152 -16.12 17.73 1.12
CA ALA A 152 -15.81 18.52 2.30
C ALA A 152 -16.53 19.88 2.28
N VAL A 153 -16.49 20.60 1.15
CA VAL A 153 -17.19 21.88 0.99
C VAL A 153 -18.71 21.71 1.12
N MET A 154 -19.26 20.66 0.49
CA MET A 154 -20.68 20.34 0.60
C MET A 154 -21.09 20.00 2.04
N SER A 155 -20.26 19.23 2.76
CA SER A 155 -20.50 18.90 4.17
C SER A 155 -20.54 20.16 5.03
N LEU A 156 -19.60 21.10 4.83
CA LEU A 156 -19.60 22.37 5.55
C LEU A 156 -20.86 23.20 5.27
N GLY A 157 -21.31 23.26 4.01
CA GLY A 157 -22.51 23.98 3.62
C GLY A 157 -23.80 23.36 4.16
N LEU A 158 -23.89 22.03 4.20
CA LEU A 158 -25.04 21.32 4.76
C LEU A 158 -25.10 21.47 6.28
N ALA A 159 -23.99 21.27 6.99
CA ALA A 159 -23.91 21.50 8.43
C ALA A 159 -24.28 22.95 8.80
N ALA A 160 -23.85 23.91 7.99
CA ALA A 160 -24.18 25.32 8.14
C ALA A 160 -25.69 25.59 8.02
N CYS A 161 -26.39 24.88 7.13
CA CYS A 161 -27.84 25.01 6.95
C CYS A 161 -28.65 24.35 8.08
N GLU A 162 -28.11 23.30 8.67
CA GLU A 162 -28.79 22.51 9.71
C GLU A 162 -28.54 23.01 11.14
N ALA A 163 -27.46 23.77 11.37
CA ALA A 163 -27.22 24.40 12.66
C ALA A 163 -28.35 25.38 13.03
N GLU A 164 -28.88 25.26 14.26
CA GLU A 164 -30.00 26.05 14.75
C GLU A 164 -29.56 27.46 15.16
N THR A 165 -28.33 27.58 15.67
CA THR A 165 -27.71 28.88 15.95
C THR A 165 -26.88 29.36 14.77
N ALA A 166 -26.67 30.69 14.68
CA ALA A 166 -25.79 31.27 13.68
C ALA A 166 -24.41 30.57 13.71
N LEU A 167 -23.73 30.49 12.56
CA LEU A 167 -22.46 29.79 12.23
C LEU A 167 -21.25 29.96 13.20
N PHE A 168 -21.44 30.65 14.33
CA PHE A 168 -20.41 31.04 15.29
C PHE A 168 -20.27 30.12 16.51
N ASP A 169 -21.18 29.17 16.75
CA ASP A 169 -20.90 28.08 17.71
C ASP A 169 -20.23 26.90 16.99
N ALA A 170 -18.90 26.89 17.02
CA ALA A 170 -18.10 25.83 16.43
C ALA A 170 -18.41 24.44 17.00
N LYS A 171 -18.87 24.35 18.25
CA LYS A 171 -19.23 23.07 18.87
C LYS A 171 -20.51 22.53 18.27
N GLU A 172 -21.56 23.35 18.21
CA GLU A 172 -22.82 22.97 17.58
C GLU A 172 -22.59 22.58 16.11
N PHE A 173 -21.86 23.42 15.37
CA PHE A 173 -21.52 23.14 13.98
C PHE A 173 -20.79 21.80 13.80
N TYR A 174 -19.80 21.50 14.64
CA TYR A 174 -19.09 20.22 14.58
C TYR A 174 -19.97 19.03 14.97
N GLU A 175 -20.85 19.18 15.96
CA GLU A 175 -21.83 18.14 16.30
C GLU A 175 -22.80 17.91 15.14
N THR A 176 -23.31 18.96 14.48
CA THR A 176 -24.15 18.82 13.28
C THR A 176 -23.40 18.13 12.15
N LEU A 177 -22.16 18.54 11.87
CA LEU A 177 -21.31 17.93 10.83
C LEU A 177 -21.20 16.40 11.01
N LYS A 178 -21.02 15.92 12.24
CA LYS A 178 -20.89 14.48 12.52
C LYS A 178 -22.14 13.68 12.19
N HIS A 179 -23.32 14.31 12.22
CA HIS A 179 -24.60 13.65 11.95
C HIS A 179 -25.02 13.73 10.47
N LEU A 180 -24.23 14.37 9.61
CA LEU A 180 -24.52 14.41 8.18
C LEU A 180 -24.41 13.03 7.54
N ASP A 181 -25.35 12.78 6.62
CA ASP A 181 -25.42 11.57 5.81
C ASP A 181 -26.01 11.93 4.45
N PHE A 182 -25.18 11.96 3.40
CA PHE A 182 -25.60 12.34 2.05
C PHE A 182 -24.77 11.63 0.97
N GLU A 183 -25.28 11.61 -0.26
CA GLU A 183 -24.53 11.12 -1.43
C GLU A 183 -23.68 12.25 -2.02
N GLY A 184 -22.36 12.12 -1.90
CA GLY A 184 -21.37 13.06 -2.42
C GLY A 184 -20.76 12.64 -3.76
N ALA A 185 -19.84 13.45 -4.26
CA ALA A 185 -19.06 13.19 -5.47
C ALA A 185 -18.15 11.95 -5.31
N SER A 186 -17.63 11.69 -4.11
CA SER A 186 -16.84 10.48 -3.82
C SER A 186 -17.69 9.30 -3.29
N GLY A 187 -19.01 9.36 -3.45
CA GLY A 187 -19.96 8.39 -2.89
C GLY A 187 -20.56 8.85 -1.55
N ARG A 188 -21.21 7.95 -0.83
CA ARG A 188 -21.84 8.27 0.45
C ARG A 188 -20.86 8.91 1.44
N VAL A 189 -21.24 10.05 2.00
CA VAL A 189 -20.48 10.79 3.00
C VAL A 189 -21.22 10.64 4.32
N GLN A 190 -20.54 10.03 5.28
CA GLN A 190 -21.00 9.89 6.66
C GLN A 190 -19.78 10.01 7.58
N PHE A 191 -19.95 10.61 8.74
CA PHE A 191 -18.90 10.77 9.72
C PHE A 191 -19.12 9.85 10.93
N ASP A 192 -18.02 9.42 11.55
CA ASP A 192 -18.06 8.72 12.82
C ASP A 192 -18.37 9.71 13.96
N ASN A 193 -19.39 9.42 14.76
CA ASN A 193 -19.87 10.33 15.80
C ASN A 193 -18.86 10.58 16.93
N ASN A 194 -17.85 9.73 17.08
CA ASN A 194 -16.85 9.83 18.15
C ASN A 194 -15.60 10.60 17.71
N THR A 195 -15.15 10.36 16.48
CA THR A 195 -13.87 10.84 15.94
C THR A 195 -14.02 11.95 14.91
N GLY A 196 -15.19 12.07 14.28
CA GLY A 196 -15.45 12.95 13.14
C GLY A 196 -14.73 12.53 11.86
N THR A 197 -14.10 11.35 11.83
CA THR A 197 -13.52 10.82 10.58
C THR A 197 -14.64 10.29 9.69
N ARG A 198 -14.46 10.37 8.37
CA ARG A 198 -15.42 9.78 7.45
C ARG A 198 -15.46 8.26 7.61
N SER A 199 -16.66 7.72 7.80
CA SER A 199 -16.93 6.31 8.11
C SER A 199 -17.55 5.52 6.94
N ALA A 200 -18.09 6.21 5.93
CA ALA A 200 -18.71 5.60 4.77
C ALA A 200 -18.14 6.12 3.44
N GLY A 201 -18.30 5.32 2.38
CA GLY A 201 -17.97 5.67 1.00
C GLY A 201 -16.48 5.73 0.68
N ILE A 202 -15.61 5.33 1.61
CA ILE A 202 -14.17 5.22 1.37
C ILE A 202 -13.83 3.74 1.19
N ARG A 203 -13.12 3.45 0.09
CA ARG A 203 -12.46 2.16 -0.12
C ARG A 203 -10.96 2.37 -0.13
N PHE A 204 -10.22 1.31 0.16
CA PHE A 204 -8.77 1.30 0.01
C PHE A 204 -8.38 0.28 -1.03
N GLY A 205 -7.46 0.66 -1.91
CA GLY A 205 -6.94 -0.18 -2.97
C GLY A 205 -5.46 -0.46 -2.77
N ILE A 206 -5.05 -1.69 -3.10
CA ILE A 206 -3.65 -2.03 -3.31
C ILE A 206 -3.38 -1.98 -4.82
N TYR A 207 -2.59 -1.01 -5.23
CA TYR A 207 -2.12 -0.86 -6.60
C TYR A 207 -0.79 -1.59 -6.76
N ASN A 208 -0.74 -2.58 -7.65
CA ASN A 208 0.46 -3.31 -7.98
C ASN A 208 1.24 -2.55 -9.06
N ILE A 209 2.52 -2.26 -8.78
CA ILE A 209 3.40 -1.54 -9.67
C ILE A 209 4.29 -2.54 -10.39
N VAL A 210 4.23 -2.56 -11.72
CA VAL A 210 4.97 -3.53 -12.56
C VAL A 210 5.78 -2.78 -13.61
N ALA A 211 7.05 -3.15 -13.76
CA ALA A 211 7.93 -2.58 -14.77
C ALA A 211 7.47 -2.97 -16.18
N ASN A 212 7.46 -2.00 -17.09
CA ASN A 212 7.41 -2.28 -18.51
C ASN A 212 8.81 -2.65 -18.99
N ASN A 213 8.98 -3.91 -19.40
CA ASN A 213 10.27 -4.44 -19.85
C ASN A 213 10.73 -3.89 -21.20
N VAL A 214 9.94 -3.02 -21.85
CA VAL A 214 10.30 -2.32 -23.08
C VAL A 214 10.75 -0.90 -22.70
N PRO A 215 12.04 -0.56 -22.84
CA PRO A 215 12.50 0.80 -22.63
C PRO A 215 11.84 1.78 -23.62
N ASN A 216 11.64 3.02 -23.18
CA ASN A 216 11.20 4.13 -24.02
C ASN A 216 12.31 4.56 -24.99
N GLU A 217 12.05 5.60 -25.79
CA GLU A 217 13.02 6.15 -26.77
C GLU A 217 14.33 6.64 -26.12
N GLU A 218 14.30 6.96 -24.83
CA GLU A 218 15.45 7.42 -24.03
C GLU A 218 16.20 6.25 -23.35
N GLY A 219 15.73 5.01 -23.52
CA GLY A 219 16.30 3.83 -22.87
C GLY A 219 15.89 3.64 -21.41
N LEU A 220 14.87 4.37 -20.93
CA LEU A 220 14.32 4.26 -19.58
C LEU A 220 13.11 3.34 -19.56
N ILE A 221 12.93 2.57 -18.49
CA ILE A 221 11.70 1.82 -18.26
C ILE A 221 10.64 2.69 -17.59
N THR A 222 9.39 2.41 -17.93
CA THR A 222 8.21 2.97 -17.27
C THR A 222 7.57 1.92 -16.37
N PHE A 223 6.68 2.32 -15.48
CA PHE A 223 5.92 1.41 -14.64
C PHE A 223 4.43 1.56 -14.88
N THR A 224 3.73 0.43 -14.89
CA THR A 224 2.27 0.39 -14.94
C THR A 224 1.75 0.16 -13.53
N SER A 225 0.70 0.89 -13.17
CA SER A 225 -0.01 0.73 -11.92
C SER A 225 -1.37 0.08 -12.19
N THR A 226 -1.58 -1.11 -11.64
CA THR A 226 -2.83 -1.86 -11.78
C THR A 226 -3.48 -2.05 -10.42
N LEU A 227 -4.77 -1.74 -10.29
CA LEU A 227 -5.51 -1.98 -9.06
C LEU A 227 -5.72 -3.49 -8.89
N SER A 228 -5.05 -4.09 -7.90
CA SER A 228 -5.06 -5.55 -7.70
C SER A 228 -6.13 -5.98 -6.70
N THR A 229 -6.29 -5.24 -5.61
CA THR A 229 -7.22 -5.58 -4.54
C THR A 229 -7.89 -4.33 -4.01
N THR A 230 -9.17 -4.42 -3.66
CA THR A 230 -9.88 -3.36 -2.92
C THR A 230 -10.47 -3.90 -1.64
N VAL A 231 -10.56 -3.04 -0.62
CA VAL A 231 -11.17 -3.32 0.68
C VAL A 231 -12.19 -2.24 0.96
N ASP A 232 -13.45 -2.66 1.11
CA ASP A 232 -14.56 -1.80 1.52
C ASP A 232 -14.86 -1.99 3.01
N PHE A 233 -14.38 -1.05 3.83
CA PHE A 233 -14.59 -1.07 5.29
C PHE A 233 -15.98 -0.59 5.71
N ALA A 234 -16.78 -0.04 4.79
CA ALA A 234 -18.12 0.43 5.11
C ALA A 234 -19.15 -0.72 5.15
N ARG A 235 -18.81 -1.91 4.64
CA ARG A 235 -19.68 -3.09 4.65
C ARG A 235 -19.49 -3.89 5.95
N VAL A 236 -20.60 -4.41 6.49
CA VAL A 236 -20.70 -5.20 7.74
C VAL A 236 -19.73 -6.41 7.82
N HIS A 237 -19.12 -6.80 6.70
CA HIS A 237 -18.20 -7.94 6.62
C HIS A 237 -16.83 -7.64 6.00
N ASN A 238 -16.40 -6.38 5.85
CA ASN A 238 -15.11 -6.01 5.24
C ASN A 238 -14.84 -6.81 3.95
N GLU A 239 -15.53 -6.45 2.87
CA GLU A 239 -15.41 -7.21 1.63
C GLU A 239 -14.07 -6.90 0.97
N VAL A 240 -13.23 -7.94 0.85
CA VAL A 240 -11.99 -7.89 0.07
C VAL A 240 -12.33 -8.38 -1.34
N LEU A 241 -12.19 -7.49 -2.32
CA LEU A 241 -12.41 -7.80 -3.72
C LEU A 241 -11.05 -7.90 -4.43
N GLU A 242 -10.74 -9.11 -4.89
CA GLU A 242 -9.60 -9.36 -5.78
C GLU A 242 -10.03 -9.01 -7.22
N LEU A 243 -9.30 -8.08 -7.84
CA LEU A 243 -9.64 -7.54 -9.17
C LEU A 243 -8.67 -8.09 -10.22
N GLU A 244 -7.37 -7.85 -10.01
CA GLU A 244 -6.30 -8.30 -10.90
C GLU A 244 -5.23 -9.02 -10.09
N PRO A 245 -4.58 -10.08 -10.65
CA PRO A 245 -3.52 -10.79 -9.96
C PRO A 245 -2.38 -9.84 -9.55
N PHE A 246 -1.97 -9.92 -8.29
CA PHE A 246 -0.78 -9.19 -7.84
C PHE A 246 0.47 -9.85 -8.41
N ILE A 247 1.28 -9.09 -9.14
CA ILE A 247 2.54 -9.55 -9.72
C ILE A 247 3.67 -9.18 -8.75
N PHE A 248 4.25 -10.20 -8.13
CA PHE A 248 5.42 -10.10 -7.26
C PHE A 248 6.70 -10.09 -8.09
N ASN A 249 7.78 -9.55 -7.54
CA ASN A 249 9.12 -9.69 -8.10
C ASN A 249 9.52 -11.18 -8.12
N PRO A 250 10.06 -11.75 -9.23
CA PRO A 250 10.58 -11.12 -10.45
C PRO A 250 9.60 -11.06 -11.64
N GLY A 251 8.29 -11.08 -11.39
CA GLY A 251 7.24 -11.08 -12.41
C GLY A 251 6.29 -12.27 -12.30
N THR A 252 6.14 -12.84 -11.10
CA THR A 252 5.31 -14.02 -10.84
C THR A 252 4.05 -13.63 -10.07
N SER A 253 2.93 -14.32 -10.30
CA SER A 253 1.72 -14.19 -9.48
C SER A 253 1.72 -15.16 -8.28
N GLU A 254 2.78 -15.97 -8.13
CA GLU A 254 2.91 -16.88 -7.00
C GLU A 254 3.24 -16.11 -5.72
N VAL A 255 2.39 -16.26 -4.70
CA VAL A 255 2.54 -15.60 -3.40
C VAL A 255 3.81 -16.14 -2.70
N PRO A 256 4.77 -15.29 -2.33
CA PRO A 256 5.97 -15.73 -1.61
C PRO A 256 5.61 -16.37 -0.26
N ILE A 257 6.29 -17.45 0.10
CA ILE A 257 6.09 -18.14 1.39
C ILE A 257 6.33 -17.12 2.52
N SER A 258 5.46 -17.04 3.52
CA SER A 258 5.50 -16.01 4.59
C SER A 258 6.65 -16.12 5.57
N LEU A 259 7.17 -17.33 5.75
CA LEU A 259 8.34 -17.63 6.57
C LEU A 259 9.30 -18.52 5.77
N PRO A 260 10.61 -18.49 6.08
CA PRO A 260 11.53 -19.49 5.56
C PRO A 260 11.01 -20.89 5.87
N GLU A 261 11.22 -21.83 4.96
CA GLU A 261 10.90 -23.23 5.25
C GLU A 261 11.62 -23.64 6.52
N ILE A 262 10.85 -24.05 7.54
CA ILE A 262 11.41 -24.64 8.74
C ILE A 262 12.01 -25.96 8.29
N THR A 263 13.31 -25.95 8.00
CA THR A 263 14.07 -27.17 7.82
C THR A 263 14.11 -27.85 9.18
N MET A 264 13.13 -28.72 9.42
CA MET A 264 13.25 -29.68 10.50
C MET A 264 14.48 -30.51 10.14
N GLN A 265 15.61 -30.21 10.76
CA GLN A 265 16.66 -31.21 10.89
C GLN A 265 15.99 -32.35 11.64
N GLU A 266 15.51 -33.34 10.90
CA GLU A 266 15.15 -34.62 11.47
C GLU A 266 16.37 -35.01 12.30
N ASN A 267 16.21 -35.10 13.62
CA ASN A 267 17.24 -35.54 14.56
C ASN A 267 17.54 -37.02 14.30
N LYS A 268 17.97 -37.35 13.08
CA LYS A 268 18.53 -38.62 12.72
C LYS A 268 19.83 -38.71 13.48
N LEU A 269 19.95 -39.75 14.30
CA LEU A 269 21.22 -40.14 14.89
C LEU A 269 22.28 -40.10 13.80
N ALA A 270 23.41 -39.42 14.05
CA ALA A 270 24.52 -39.38 13.12
C ALA A 270 24.83 -40.80 12.63
N SER A 271 25.09 -40.97 11.33
CA SER A 271 25.30 -42.28 10.73
C SER A 271 26.39 -43.09 11.44
N GLY A 272 27.40 -42.41 11.99
CA GLY A 272 28.43 -43.05 12.83
C GLY A 272 27.87 -43.68 14.11
N THR A 273 27.01 -42.97 14.83
CA THR A 273 26.34 -43.50 16.03
C THR A 273 25.46 -44.69 15.69
N GLN A 274 24.75 -44.63 14.56
CA GLN A 274 24.00 -45.77 14.06
C GLN A 274 24.95 -46.96 13.83
N ILE A 275 26.00 -46.81 13.03
CA ILE A 275 26.96 -47.89 12.70
C ILE A 275 27.54 -48.55 13.96
N VAL A 276 27.93 -47.75 14.96
CA VAL A 276 28.42 -48.27 16.25
C VAL A 276 27.34 -49.07 16.96
N ALA A 277 26.12 -48.54 17.06
CA ALA A 277 25.00 -49.24 17.70
C ALA A 277 24.67 -50.57 17.01
N TRP A 278 24.64 -50.59 15.66
CA TRP A 278 24.43 -51.81 14.87
C TRP A 278 25.55 -52.83 15.09
N THR A 279 26.80 -52.38 15.13
CA THR A 279 27.98 -53.23 15.31
C THR A 279 28.02 -53.85 16.71
N VAL A 280 27.80 -53.05 17.75
CA VAL A 280 27.73 -53.52 19.15
C VAL A 280 26.58 -54.50 19.32
N SER A 281 25.40 -54.20 18.77
CA SER A 281 24.25 -55.11 18.82
C SER A 281 24.56 -56.44 18.12
N GLY A 282 25.19 -56.39 16.94
CA GLY A 282 25.64 -57.58 16.22
C GLY A 282 26.62 -58.44 17.02
N PHE A 283 27.62 -57.80 17.67
CA PHE A 283 28.57 -58.50 18.53
C PHE A 283 27.89 -59.20 19.72
N ILE A 284 26.96 -58.52 20.39
CA ILE A 284 26.22 -59.10 21.53
C ILE A 284 25.40 -60.32 21.10
N ILE A 285 24.73 -60.24 19.95
CA ILE A 285 23.93 -61.36 19.39
C ILE A 285 24.84 -62.55 19.08
N LEU A 286 25.95 -62.33 18.35
CA LEU A 286 26.89 -63.39 17.99
C LEU A 286 27.52 -64.04 19.23
N TRP A 287 27.88 -63.23 20.23
CA TRP A 287 28.42 -63.73 21.49
C TRP A 287 27.39 -64.56 22.25
N SER A 288 26.14 -64.12 22.32
CA SER A 288 25.06 -64.86 22.98
C SER A 288 24.78 -66.21 22.31
N LEU A 289 24.80 -66.26 20.97
CA LEU A 289 24.65 -67.51 20.21
C LEU A 289 25.81 -68.47 20.41
N TRP A 290 27.04 -67.96 20.52
CA TRP A 290 28.22 -68.77 20.83
C TRP A 290 28.06 -69.46 22.19
N TRP A 291 27.68 -68.71 23.22
CA TRP A 291 27.46 -69.25 24.57
C TRP A 291 26.24 -70.17 24.66
N ALA A 292 25.23 -69.99 23.81
CA ALA A 292 24.08 -70.88 23.77
C ALA A 292 24.39 -72.23 23.10
N TRP A 293 25.39 -72.27 22.21
CA TRP A 293 25.86 -73.52 21.61
C TRP A 293 26.78 -74.29 22.57
N TRP A 294 27.71 -73.59 23.23
CA TRP A 294 28.73 -74.21 24.09
C TRP A 294 28.15 -74.81 25.37
#